data_AF-S4P8Z1-F1
#
_entry.id   AF-S4P8Z1-F1
#
_cell.length_a   1.000
_cell.length_b   1.000
_cell.length_c   1.000
_cell.angle_alpha   90.00
_cell.angle_beta   90.00
_cell.angle_gamma   90.00
#
_symmetry.space_group_name_H-M   'P 1'
#
loop_
_entity.id
_entity.type
_entity.pdbx_description
1 polymer ?
#
loop_
_entity_poly.entity_id
_entity_poly.type
_entity_poly.pdbx_seq_one_letter_code
_entity_poly.pdbx_strand_id
1 'polypeptide(L)'
;MRFTVLFRIPKTVLSSHAVRNYSEYVPKALRSLKPKSTRNTVQYYVDSCRVRTVAGNGGDGCISFLSVWCNDQAGPDGGDGGHGGHVIFQATHSKKSLNHCKSVIQAKHGEKGNHKDCTGKNAAHIVVEVPLGTIIRDSSGRVVGDLQQEGTMFVAARGG
;
A
#
# COMPACT_ATOMS: atom_id res chain seq x y z
N MET A 1 11.18 17.52 22.18
CA MET A 1 12.34 18.30 22.70
C MET A 1 12.53 19.52 21.80
N ARG A 2 12.52 20.73 22.36
CA ARG A 2 12.79 21.99 21.63
C ARG A 2 14.11 22.54 22.14
N PHE A 3 15.03 22.87 21.24
CA PHE A 3 16.28 23.54 21.55
C PHE A 3 16.19 25.00 21.12
N THR A 4 16.58 25.92 22.01
CA THR A 4 16.68 27.36 21.72
C THR A 4 18.15 27.76 21.81
N VAL A 5 18.72 28.26 20.72
CA VAL A 5 20.10 28.74 20.67
C VAL A 5 20.10 30.25 20.87
N LEU A 6 20.69 30.71 21.96
CA LEU A 6 20.85 32.13 22.31
C LEU A 6 22.28 32.56 21.97
N PHE A 7 22.43 33.43 20.96
CA PHE A 7 23.71 34.09 20.68
C PHE A 7 23.74 35.48 21.31
N ARG A 8 24.78 35.73 22.12
CA ARG A 8 25.07 36.98 22.82
C ARG A 8 26.03 37.82 21.96
N ILE A 9 25.59 39.00 21.52
CA ILE A 9 26.42 39.94 20.76
C ILE A 9 26.99 40.98 21.74
N PRO A 10 28.30 41.31 21.70
CA PRO A 10 28.88 42.32 22.58
C PRO A 10 28.41 43.73 22.18
N LYS A 11 28.13 44.57 23.18
CA LYS A 11 27.89 46.00 22.99
C LYS A 11 29.21 46.75 23.10
N THR A 12 29.70 47.31 22.00
CA THR A 12 30.74 48.35 22.00
C THR A 12 30.16 49.68 21.51
N VAL A 13 30.63 50.74 22.14
CA VAL A 13 30.03 52.07 22.21
C VAL A 13 30.69 53.03 21.19
N LEU A 14 29.83 53.82 20.52
CA LEU A 14 29.98 55.15 19.89
C LEU A 14 31.16 55.48 18.96
N SER A 15 30.84 55.91 17.73
CA SER A 15 31.44 57.10 17.11
C SER A 15 30.48 57.72 16.09
N SER A 16 30.41 59.05 16.13
CA SER A 16 29.61 59.96 15.32
C SER A 16 29.92 59.92 13.82
N HIS A 17 28.90 60.25 13.03
CA HIS A 17 28.93 60.58 11.59
C HIS A 17 29.11 59.44 10.59
N ALA A 18 28.01 58.73 10.33
CA ALA A 18 27.58 58.40 8.96
C ALA A 18 26.13 57.92 9.01
N VAL A 19 25.19 58.78 8.61
CA VAL A 19 23.85 58.32 8.23
C VAL A 19 24.03 57.55 6.92
N ARG A 20 24.41 56.27 7.03
CA ARG A 20 24.31 55.34 5.91
C ARG A 20 22.84 55.01 5.80
N ASN A 21 22.18 55.64 4.83
CA ASN A 21 20.86 55.25 4.36
C ASN A 21 20.93 53.80 3.89
N TYR A 22 20.78 52.85 4.82
CA TYR A 22 20.30 51.51 4.50
C TYR A 22 18.86 51.69 4.07
N SER A 23 18.68 52.05 2.81
CA SER A 23 17.41 51.91 2.11
C SER A 23 16.89 50.51 2.42
N GLU A 24 15.68 50.46 2.96
CA GLU A 24 15.00 49.29 3.48
C GLU A 24 14.95 48.16 2.44
N TYR A 25 16.00 47.35 2.35
CA TYR A 25 15.94 46.12 1.56
C TYR A 25 15.22 45.05 2.37
N VAL A 26 13.89 45.17 2.42
CA VAL A 26 13.02 44.13 2.94
C VAL A 26 13.06 42.97 1.92
N PRO A 27 13.47 41.75 2.29
CA PRO A 27 13.46 40.63 1.36
C PRO A 27 12.03 40.38 0.88
N LYS A 28 11.75 40.76 -0.36
CA LYS A 28 10.45 40.56 -0.98
C LYS A 28 10.36 39.11 -1.42
N ALA A 29 9.45 38.34 -0.81
CA ALA A 29 9.21 36.96 -1.23
C ALA A 29 8.94 36.92 -2.74
N LEU A 30 9.79 36.22 -3.49
CA LEU A 30 9.59 36.01 -4.91
C LEU A 30 8.27 35.25 -5.08
N ARG A 31 7.29 35.86 -5.76
CA ARG A 31 6.09 35.14 -6.18
C ARG A 31 6.54 33.98 -7.07
N SER A 32 5.93 32.81 -6.90
CA SER A 32 6.17 31.67 -7.78
C SER A 32 5.93 32.09 -9.23
N LEU A 33 7.01 32.35 -9.97
CA LEU A 33 6.99 32.70 -11.40
C LEU A 33 6.62 31.51 -12.28
N LYS A 34 6.56 30.30 -11.70
CA LYS A 34 6.18 29.10 -12.42
C LYS A 34 4.68 29.18 -12.75
N PRO A 35 4.30 29.23 -14.05
CA PRO A 35 2.89 29.21 -14.43
C PRO A 35 2.26 27.91 -13.91
N LYS A 36 1.05 28.01 -13.37
CA LYS A 36 0.27 26.82 -13.01
C LYS A 36 -0.04 26.04 -14.29
N SER A 37 0.09 24.73 -14.22
CA SER A 37 -0.25 23.84 -15.33
C SER A 37 -1.68 24.12 -15.81
N THR A 38 -1.85 24.34 -17.11
CA THR A 38 -3.15 24.51 -17.78
C THR A 38 -3.95 23.21 -17.87
N ARG A 39 -3.31 22.05 -17.62
CA ARG A 39 -3.99 20.76 -17.65
C ARG A 39 -4.93 20.64 -16.45
N ASN A 40 -6.22 20.46 -16.72
CA ASN A 40 -7.24 20.16 -15.72
C ASN A 40 -7.18 18.68 -15.29
N THR A 41 -6.01 18.24 -14.84
CA THR A 41 -5.82 16.91 -14.26
C THR A 41 -5.34 17.09 -12.84
N VAL A 42 -6.21 16.81 -11.87
CA VAL A 42 -5.85 16.82 -10.45
C VAL A 42 -5.08 15.52 -10.17
N GLN A 43 -3.82 15.45 -10.61
CA GLN A 43 -2.91 14.39 -10.18
C GLN A 43 -2.33 14.81 -8.83
N TYR A 44 -3.02 14.42 -7.76
CA TYR A 44 -2.52 14.61 -6.41
C TYR A 44 -1.54 13.48 -6.06
N TYR A 45 -0.47 13.87 -5.39
CA TYR A 45 0.56 12.95 -4.90
C TYR A 45 0.17 12.48 -3.50
N VAL A 46 0.27 11.17 -3.28
CA VAL A 46 0.02 10.53 -1.98
C VAL A 46 1.25 9.73 -1.63
N ASP A 47 1.88 10.08 -0.52
CA ASP A 47 3.06 9.41 0.04
C ASP A 47 2.68 8.33 1.07
N SER A 48 1.49 8.44 1.66
CA SER A 48 1.01 7.59 2.73
C SER A 48 -0.48 7.31 2.56
N CYS A 49 -0.86 6.04 2.65
CA CYS A 49 -2.26 5.62 2.61
C CYS A 49 -2.50 4.50 3.63
N ARG A 50 -3.68 4.51 4.24
CA ARG A 50 -4.13 3.41 5.10
C ARG A 50 -5.01 2.48 4.27
N VAL A 51 -4.62 1.22 4.18
CA VAL A 51 -5.33 0.21 3.40
C VAL A 51 -5.77 -0.92 4.32
N ARG A 52 -7.03 -1.34 4.19
CA ARG A 52 -7.54 -2.57 4.80
C ARG A 52 -7.43 -3.71 3.79
N THR A 53 -6.54 -4.64 4.05
CA THR A 53 -6.37 -5.84 3.24
C THR A 53 -7.22 -6.98 3.79
N VAL A 54 -7.97 -7.66 2.92
CA VAL A 54 -8.80 -8.81 3.24
C VAL A 54 -8.43 -9.92 2.28
N ALA A 55 -7.95 -11.04 2.80
CA ALA A 55 -7.65 -12.19 1.96
C ALA A 55 -8.92 -12.93 1.54
N GLY A 56 -8.80 -13.77 0.52
CA GLY A 56 -9.84 -14.74 0.20
C GLY A 56 -9.90 -15.83 1.24
N ASN A 57 -11.11 -16.28 1.57
CA ASN A 57 -11.29 -17.53 2.31
C ASN A 57 -11.05 -18.72 1.38
N GLY A 58 -10.56 -19.82 1.94
CA GLY A 58 -10.59 -21.12 1.26
C GLY A 58 -12.04 -21.55 0.99
N GLY A 59 -12.23 -22.33 -0.06
CA GLY A 59 -13.50 -22.96 -0.37
C GLY A 59 -13.76 -24.14 0.57
N ASP A 60 -15.03 -24.46 0.77
CA ASP A 60 -15.42 -25.62 1.56
C ASP A 60 -15.22 -26.91 0.74
N GLY A 61 -14.77 -27.97 1.41
CA GLY A 61 -14.80 -29.32 0.84
C GLY A 61 -16.23 -29.83 0.67
N CYS A 62 -16.44 -30.74 -0.27
CA CYS A 62 -17.74 -31.39 -0.48
C CYS A 62 -17.74 -32.76 0.20
N ILE A 63 -18.82 -33.10 0.91
CA ILE A 63 -19.08 -34.46 1.35
C ILE A 63 -20.14 -35.03 0.41
N SER A 64 -19.71 -35.93 -0.49
CA SER A 64 -20.61 -36.62 -1.43
C SER A 64 -20.21 -38.08 -1.58
N PHE A 65 -21.16 -38.88 -2.09
CA PHE A 65 -20.96 -40.29 -2.42
C PHE A 65 -21.25 -40.50 -3.90
N LEU A 66 -20.45 -41.33 -4.55
CA LEU A 66 -20.59 -41.64 -5.95
C LEU A 66 -21.85 -42.49 -6.18
N SER A 67 -22.65 -42.11 -7.18
CA SER A 67 -23.78 -42.92 -7.65
C SER A 67 -23.47 -43.49 -9.03
N VAL A 68 -23.30 -44.81 -9.10
CA VAL A 68 -23.08 -45.55 -10.36
C VAL A 68 -24.23 -46.54 -10.55
N TRP A 69 -24.60 -46.79 -11.81
CA TRP A 69 -25.62 -47.79 -12.13
C TRP A 69 -25.21 -49.17 -11.58
N CYS A 70 -26.13 -49.85 -10.90
CA CYS A 70 -25.94 -51.20 -10.33
C CYS A 70 -24.80 -51.32 -9.29
N ASN A 71 -24.40 -50.21 -8.66
CA ASN A 71 -23.50 -50.24 -7.52
C ASN A 71 -23.99 -49.30 -6.41
N ASP A 72 -24.59 -49.89 -5.38
CA ASP A 72 -25.14 -49.15 -4.23
C ASP A 72 -24.06 -48.64 -3.25
N GLN A 73 -22.82 -49.11 -3.39
CA GLN A 73 -21.69 -48.81 -2.49
C GLN A 73 -20.46 -48.33 -3.29
N ALA A 74 -20.62 -47.28 -4.09
CA ALA A 74 -19.52 -46.78 -4.92
C ALA A 74 -18.48 -45.90 -4.18
N GLY A 75 -18.70 -45.61 -2.89
CA GLY A 75 -17.76 -44.90 -2.01
C GLY A 75 -17.92 -43.37 -2.01
N PRO A 76 -17.14 -42.65 -1.19
CA PRO A 76 -17.14 -41.19 -1.16
C PRO A 76 -16.45 -40.62 -2.41
N ASP A 77 -16.98 -39.52 -2.95
CA ASP A 77 -16.46 -38.83 -4.14
C ASP A 77 -16.43 -37.29 -3.97
N GLY A 78 -16.30 -36.84 -2.72
CA GLY A 78 -16.26 -35.43 -2.38
C GLY A 78 -14.92 -34.79 -2.70
N GLY A 79 -14.92 -33.74 -3.52
CA GLY A 79 -13.71 -32.95 -3.79
C GLY A 79 -13.38 -31.93 -2.70
N ASP A 80 -12.10 -31.57 -2.60
CA ASP A 80 -11.60 -30.51 -1.71
C ASP A 80 -12.02 -29.10 -2.16
N GLY A 81 -12.01 -28.15 -1.24
CA GLY A 81 -12.21 -26.74 -1.58
C GLY A 81 -10.92 -26.08 -2.10
N GLY A 82 -11.07 -25.07 -2.96
CA GLY A 82 -9.95 -24.33 -3.53
C GLY A 82 -9.36 -23.29 -2.56
N HIS A 83 -8.11 -22.90 -2.77
CA HIS A 83 -7.45 -21.89 -1.94
C HIS A 83 -8.01 -20.48 -2.16
N GLY A 84 -8.07 -19.70 -1.09
CA GLY A 84 -8.39 -18.28 -1.12
C GLY A 84 -7.25 -17.43 -1.68
N GLY A 85 -7.59 -16.31 -2.31
CA GLY A 85 -6.60 -15.43 -2.91
C GLY A 85 -5.78 -14.67 -1.87
N HIS A 86 -4.47 -14.58 -2.06
CA HIS A 86 -3.60 -13.69 -1.29
C HIS A 86 -3.76 -12.23 -1.74
N VAL A 87 -3.50 -11.30 -0.82
CA VAL A 87 -3.27 -9.89 -1.13
C VAL A 87 -1.77 -9.60 -0.97
N ILE A 88 -1.15 -9.21 -2.07
CA ILE A 88 0.30 -9.07 -2.18
C ILE A 88 0.63 -7.65 -2.64
N PHE A 89 1.57 -7.00 -1.97
CA PHE A 89 2.17 -5.76 -2.46
C PHE A 89 3.46 -6.09 -3.18
N GLN A 90 3.66 -5.52 -4.37
CA GLN A 90 4.86 -5.72 -5.16
C GLN A 90 5.53 -4.37 -5.47
N ALA A 91 6.82 -4.29 -5.22
CA ALA A 91 7.61 -3.11 -5.51
C ALA A 91 7.89 -2.99 -7.03
N THR A 92 7.62 -1.83 -7.63
CA THR A 92 7.92 -1.57 -9.05
C THR A 92 8.38 -0.12 -9.27
N HIS A 93 9.19 0.11 -10.31
CA HIS A 93 9.52 1.45 -10.79
C HIS A 93 8.36 2.17 -11.48
N SER A 94 7.33 1.44 -11.92
CA SER A 94 6.22 1.98 -12.70
C SER A 94 5.33 2.93 -11.90
N LYS A 95 5.30 2.80 -10.57
CA LYS A 95 4.48 3.62 -9.67
C LYS A 95 5.35 4.61 -8.89
N LYS A 96 4.86 5.85 -8.78
CA LYS A 96 5.55 6.93 -8.04
C LYS A 96 4.79 7.41 -6.80
N SER A 97 3.48 7.21 -6.76
CA SER A 97 2.58 7.60 -5.68
C SER A 97 1.68 6.43 -5.28
N LEU A 98 1.05 6.54 -4.11
CA LEU A 98 0.05 5.58 -3.60
C LEU A 98 -1.40 6.03 -3.87
N ASN A 99 -1.61 6.92 -4.84
CA ASN A 99 -2.93 7.48 -5.10
C ASN A 99 -3.92 6.46 -5.72
N HIS A 100 -3.41 5.39 -6.35
CA HIS A 100 -4.21 4.30 -6.92
C HIS A 100 -4.60 3.25 -5.87
N CYS A 101 -4.01 3.29 -4.68
CA CYS A 101 -4.32 2.35 -3.62
C CYS A 101 -5.73 2.61 -3.09
N LYS A 102 -6.61 1.62 -3.26
CA LYS A 102 -7.96 1.65 -2.70
C LYS A 102 -7.88 1.50 -1.17
N SER A 103 -8.83 2.13 -0.46
CA SER A 103 -8.92 2.01 1.00
C SER A 103 -9.18 0.58 1.47
N VAL A 104 -9.85 -0.24 0.65
CA VAL A 104 -10.11 -1.67 0.92
C VAL A 104 -9.69 -2.49 -0.29
N ILE A 105 -8.89 -3.53 -0.05
CA ILE A 105 -8.42 -4.46 -1.06
C ILE A 105 -8.80 -5.86 -0.60
N GLN A 106 -9.71 -6.50 -1.33
CA GLN A 106 -10.25 -7.80 -1.00
C GLN A 106 -9.95 -8.80 -2.12
N ALA A 107 -9.24 -9.88 -1.79
CA ALA A 107 -8.99 -10.97 -2.72
C ALA A 107 -10.22 -11.89 -2.87
N LYS A 108 -10.25 -12.64 -3.98
CA LYS A 108 -11.34 -13.57 -4.27
C LYS A 108 -11.27 -14.81 -3.36
N HIS A 109 -12.44 -15.36 -3.02
CA HIS A 109 -12.56 -16.62 -2.29
C HIS A 109 -12.30 -17.81 -3.21
N GLY A 110 -11.77 -18.89 -2.65
CA GLY A 110 -11.66 -20.18 -3.34
C GLY A 110 -13.04 -20.75 -3.63
N GLU A 111 -13.16 -21.52 -4.72
CA GLU A 111 -14.40 -22.20 -5.03
C GLU A 111 -14.57 -23.45 -4.16
N LYS A 112 -15.81 -23.84 -3.88
CA LYS A 112 -16.11 -25.08 -3.17
C LYS A 112 -15.74 -26.31 -3.99
N GLY A 113 -15.42 -27.40 -3.31
CA GLY A 113 -15.35 -28.72 -3.92
C GLY A 113 -16.71 -29.19 -4.41
N ASN A 114 -16.71 -30.21 -5.27
CA ASN A 114 -17.92 -30.79 -5.84
C ASN A 114 -17.79 -32.32 -5.92
N HIS A 115 -18.90 -32.98 -6.27
CA HIS A 115 -18.95 -34.43 -6.47
C HIS A 115 -17.97 -34.91 -7.54
N LYS A 116 -17.74 -36.22 -7.61
CA LYS A 116 -16.83 -36.89 -8.56
C LYS A 116 -15.37 -36.44 -8.40
N ASP A 117 -14.92 -36.32 -7.17
CA ASP A 117 -13.56 -35.91 -6.78
C ASP A 117 -13.16 -34.56 -7.40
N CYS A 118 -14.13 -33.68 -7.62
CA CYS A 118 -13.91 -32.42 -8.30
C CYS A 118 -13.47 -31.35 -7.29
N THR A 119 -12.18 -31.07 -7.25
CA THR A 119 -11.60 -30.03 -6.39
C THR A 119 -12.02 -28.64 -6.84
N GLY A 120 -12.35 -27.78 -5.88
CA GLY A 120 -12.68 -26.38 -6.11
C GLY A 120 -11.50 -25.59 -6.68
N LYS A 121 -11.79 -24.62 -7.54
CA LYS A 121 -10.78 -23.78 -8.17
C LYS A 121 -10.13 -22.82 -7.18
N ASN A 122 -8.80 -22.72 -7.27
CA ASN A 122 -8.03 -21.72 -6.54
C ASN A 122 -8.35 -20.30 -7.01
N ALA A 123 -8.49 -19.39 -6.06
CA ALA A 123 -8.76 -18.00 -6.35
C ALA A 123 -7.50 -17.26 -6.80
N ALA A 124 -7.68 -16.37 -7.77
CA ALA A 124 -6.62 -15.48 -8.22
C ALA A 124 -6.19 -14.53 -7.09
N HIS A 125 -4.87 -14.41 -6.90
CA HIS A 125 -4.27 -13.46 -5.98
C HIS A 125 -4.40 -12.03 -6.51
N ILE A 126 -4.46 -11.07 -5.61
CA ILE A 126 -4.42 -9.64 -5.94
C ILE A 126 -3.01 -9.14 -5.69
N VAL A 127 -2.35 -8.68 -6.74
CA VAL A 127 -1.06 -8.01 -6.68
C VAL A 127 -1.29 -6.51 -6.82
N VAL A 128 -0.81 -5.75 -5.83
CA VAL A 128 -0.89 -4.30 -5.79
C VAL A 128 0.51 -3.75 -5.96
N GLU A 129 0.75 -3.15 -7.11
CA GLU A 129 2.01 -2.47 -7.39
C GLU A 129 2.16 -1.22 -6.53
N VAL A 130 3.32 -1.09 -5.89
CA VAL A 130 3.69 0.07 -5.08
C VAL A 130 5.07 0.59 -5.48
N PRO A 131 5.36 1.88 -5.26
CA PRO A 131 6.68 2.45 -5.53
C PRO A 131 7.79 1.72 -4.76
N LEU A 132 9.00 1.73 -5.30
CA LEU A 132 10.18 1.26 -4.57
C LEU A 132 10.45 2.07 -3.30
N GLY A 133 10.95 1.39 -2.28
CA GLY A 133 11.19 1.97 -0.96
C GLY A 133 9.91 2.17 -0.14
N THR A 134 8.80 1.52 -0.52
CA THR A 134 7.57 1.56 0.27
C THR A 134 7.75 0.75 1.55
N ILE A 135 7.51 1.40 2.69
CA ILE A 135 7.56 0.78 4.02
C ILE A 135 6.14 0.39 4.42
N ILE A 136 5.93 -0.88 4.73
CA ILE A 136 4.64 -1.39 5.20
C ILE A 136 4.64 -1.40 6.73
N ARG A 137 3.60 -0.79 7.30
CA ARG A 137 3.40 -0.69 8.75
C ARG A 137 2.08 -1.34 9.14
N ASP A 138 2.10 -2.03 10.27
CA ASP A 138 0.88 -2.52 10.90
C ASP A 138 0.08 -1.37 11.54
N SER A 139 -1.16 -1.64 11.91
CA SER A 139 -2.06 -0.80 12.69
C SER A 139 -1.42 -0.19 13.96
N SER A 140 -0.47 -0.89 14.57
CA SER A 140 0.30 -0.42 15.74
C SER A 140 1.45 0.53 15.40
N GLY A 141 1.71 0.79 14.10
CA GLY A 141 2.81 1.62 13.61
C GLY A 141 4.16 0.90 13.49
N ARG A 142 4.24 -0.39 13.83
CA ARG A 142 5.44 -1.21 13.66
C ARG A 142 5.69 -1.50 12.18
N VAL A 143 6.94 -1.42 11.76
CA VAL A 143 7.35 -1.80 10.40
C VAL A 143 7.33 -3.32 10.27
N VAL A 144 6.56 -3.83 9.33
CA VAL A 144 6.42 -5.28 9.07
C VAL A 144 7.08 -5.73 7.78
N GLY A 145 7.35 -4.79 6.87
CA GLY A 145 8.03 -5.08 5.61
C GLY A 145 8.59 -3.81 4.98
N ASP A 146 9.67 -3.97 4.24
CA ASP A 146 10.30 -2.93 3.45
C ASP A 146 10.53 -3.43 2.02
N LEU A 147 10.08 -2.67 1.03
CA LEU A 147 10.07 -3.04 -0.38
C LEU A 147 11.14 -2.25 -1.14
N GLN A 148 12.41 -2.55 -0.86
CA GLN A 148 13.55 -1.79 -1.40
C GLN A 148 13.91 -2.12 -2.85
N GLN A 149 13.84 -3.40 -3.24
CA GLN A 149 14.25 -3.87 -4.56
C GLN A 149 13.04 -4.09 -5.46
N GLU A 150 13.21 -3.87 -6.76
CA GLU A 150 12.16 -4.17 -7.74
C GLU A 150 11.79 -5.65 -7.72
N GLY A 151 10.48 -5.91 -7.83
CA GLY A 151 9.93 -7.26 -7.77
C GLY A 151 9.81 -7.83 -6.36
N THR A 152 10.34 -7.18 -5.33
CA THR A 152 10.13 -7.59 -3.93
C THR A 152 8.64 -7.64 -3.64
N MET A 153 8.19 -8.76 -3.09
CA MET A 153 6.78 -8.99 -2.75
C MET A 153 6.61 -9.09 -1.24
N PHE A 154 5.52 -8.53 -0.75
CA PHE A 154 5.08 -8.68 0.63
C PHE A 154 3.64 -9.17 0.68
N VAL A 155 3.41 -10.30 1.33
CA VAL A 155 2.06 -10.86 1.52
C VAL A 155 1.41 -10.15 2.71
N ALA A 156 0.53 -9.20 2.42
CA ALA A 156 -0.16 -8.43 3.45
C ALA A 156 -1.35 -9.15 4.05
N ALA A 157 -2.01 -10.01 3.28
CA ALA A 157 -3.06 -10.88 3.80
C ALA A 157 -2.98 -12.24 3.12
N ARG A 158 -2.78 -13.29 3.92
CA ARG A 158 -2.71 -14.67 3.43
C ARG A 158 -4.14 -15.22 3.26
N GLY A 159 -4.47 -15.73 2.08
CA GLY A 159 -5.70 -16.46 1.82
C GLY A 159 -5.76 -17.77 2.59
N GLY A 160 -6.99 -18.17 2.90
CA GLY A 160 -7.32 -19.42 3.59
C GLY A 160 -7.27 -20.64 2.69
#